data_AF-A0A2N6EKS2-F1
#
_entry.id   AF-A0A2N6EKS2-F1
#
_cell.length_a   1.000
_cell.length_b   1.000
_cell.length_c   1.000
_cell.angle_alpha   90.00
_cell.angle_beta   90.00
_cell.angle_gamma   90.00
#
_symmetry.space_group_name_H-M   'P 1'
#
loop_
_entity.id
_entity.type
_entity.pdbx_description
1 polymer ?
#
loop_
_entity_poly.entity_id
_entity_poly.type
_entity_poly.pdbx_seq_one_letter_code
_entity_poly.pdbx_strand_id
1 'polypeptide(L)'
;MSNLACGCPGSMARTIEKPEQQTPNVTGRIESELRQWPTQLHLVPPTAPYLQNAHLLIAADCAPFAYAEFHRDFIKGKVLVNACPKLDDTSPYVDKLAAMIANNDIQSVTVTIMEVPCCGGLKMFAQQAIAQSGKDVPLEIVVIGVDGQRRS
;
A
#
# COMPACT_ATOMS: atom_id res chain seq x y z
N MET A 1 41.13 -2.91 7.94
CA MET A 1 39.87 -3.40 8.55
C MET A 1 38.76 -2.97 7.62
N SER A 2 38.23 -3.90 6.82
CA SER A 2 37.21 -3.60 5.82
C SER A 2 35.93 -3.16 6.51
N ASN A 3 35.50 -1.93 6.26
CA ASN A 3 34.13 -1.49 6.56
C ASN A 3 33.17 -2.43 5.82
N LEU A 4 32.44 -3.25 6.57
CA LEU A 4 31.30 -3.99 6.04
C LEU A 4 30.31 -2.96 5.50
N ALA A 5 30.14 -2.95 4.18
CA ALA A 5 29.22 -2.06 3.50
C ALA A 5 27.81 -2.22 4.09
N CYS A 6 27.21 -1.08 4.40
CA CYS A 6 25.89 -0.89 4.98
C CYS A 6 24.85 -1.89 4.45
N GLY A 7 24.20 -2.64 5.34
CA GLY A 7 23.00 -3.40 5.01
C GLY A 7 21.87 -2.46 4.55
N CYS A 8 21.01 -2.93 3.64
CA CYS A 8 19.82 -2.19 3.25
C CYS A 8 18.92 -2.00 4.49
N PRO A 9 18.49 -0.76 4.82
CA PRO A 9 17.63 -0.52 5.99
C PRO A 9 16.37 -1.39 6.02
N GLY A 10 15.84 -1.74 4.84
CA GLY A 10 14.67 -2.62 4.69
C GLY A 10 14.93 -4.13 4.90
N SER A 11 16.14 -4.54 5.26
CA SER A 11 16.47 -5.93 5.61
C SER A 11 17.07 -6.10 7.00
N MET A 12 17.25 -5.02 7.77
CA MET A 12 17.80 -5.11 9.11
C MET A 12 16.72 -5.54 10.11
N ALA A 13 16.92 -6.69 10.76
CA ALA A 13 16.12 -7.08 11.92
C ALA A 13 16.36 -6.09 13.07
N ARG A 14 15.28 -5.66 13.74
CA ARG A 14 15.33 -4.67 14.81
C ARG A 14 14.13 -4.80 15.74
N THR A 15 14.34 -4.44 17.00
CA THR A 15 13.27 -4.33 18.00
C THR A 15 12.69 -2.92 17.96
N ILE A 16 11.36 -2.80 18.03
CA ILE A 16 10.67 -1.51 18.21
C ILE A 16 10.28 -1.43 19.68
N GLU A 17 11.01 -0.66 20.47
CA GLU A 17 10.66 -0.41 21.86
C GLU A 17 9.41 0.49 21.92
N LYS A 18 8.39 0.04 22.64
CA LYS A 18 7.19 0.84 22.92
C LYS A 18 7.11 1.07 24.43
N PRO A 19 7.12 2.33 24.89
CA PRO A 19 6.88 2.60 26.31
C PRO A 19 5.46 2.13 26.67
N GLU A 20 5.28 1.60 27.88
CA GLU A 20 3.95 1.27 28.40
C GLU A 20 3.10 2.54 28.42
N GLN A 21 2.11 2.59 27.52
CA GLN A 21 1.19 3.71 27.40
C GLN A 21 0.04 3.57 28.41
N GLN A 22 -0.13 4.57 29.27
CA GLN A 22 -1.27 4.73 30.19
C GLN A 22 -2.52 5.34 29.52
N THR A 23 -2.58 5.36 28.18
CA THR A 23 -3.76 5.87 27.46
C THR A 23 -4.92 4.90 27.64
N PRO A 24 -6.15 5.40 27.87
CA PRO A 24 -7.32 4.55 27.97
C PRO A 24 -7.44 3.71 26.71
N ASN A 25 -7.55 2.38 26.88
CA ASN A 25 -7.85 1.48 25.78
C ASN A 25 -9.13 1.96 25.10
N VAL A 26 -9.09 2.17 23.78
CA VAL A 26 -10.32 2.31 23.00
C VAL A 26 -11.05 0.98 23.13
N THR A 27 -12.11 0.96 23.92
CA THR A 27 -12.89 -0.24 24.18
C THR A 27 -13.86 -0.48 23.03
N GLY A 28 -13.64 -1.54 22.25
CA GLY A 28 -14.57 -1.95 21.20
C GLY A 28 -13.91 -2.80 20.12
N ARG A 29 -14.69 -3.69 19.51
CA ARG A 29 -14.27 -4.42 18.31
C ARG A 29 -14.38 -3.49 17.11
N ILE A 30 -13.32 -3.39 16.31
CA ILE A 30 -13.36 -2.70 15.02
C ILE A 30 -13.87 -3.71 13.98
N GLU A 31 -14.92 -3.35 13.25
CA GLU A 31 -15.44 -4.14 12.14
C GLU A 31 -14.54 -4.00 10.90
N SER A 32 -14.45 -5.07 10.11
CA SER A 32 -13.65 -5.05 8.89
C SER A 32 -14.27 -4.13 7.84
N GLU A 33 -13.51 -3.14 7.38
CA GLU A 33 -13.88 -2.27 6.27
C GLU A 33 -13.60 -2.88 4.88
N LEU A 34 -13.04 -4.10 4.80
CA LEU A 34 -12.72 -4.78 3.53
C LEU A 34 -14.01 -5.15 2.76
N ARG A 35 -14.03 -4.86 1.46
CA ARG A 35 -15.24 -5.05 0.61
C ARG A 35 -15.04 -6.02 -0.56
N GLN A 36 -13.81 -6.51 -0.74
CA GLN A 36 -13.43 -7.35 -1.86
C GLN A 36 -12.37 -8.37 -1.44
N TRP A 37 -12.31 -9.48 -2.18
CA TRP A 37 -11.31 -10.54 -2.03
C TRP A 37 -11.05 -11.18 -3.41
N PRO A 38 -9.80 -11.56 -3.75
CA PRO A 38 -8.55 -11.41 -2.98
C PRO A 38 -8.00 -9.98 -2.97
N THR A 39 -7.02 -9.69 -2.11
CA THR A 39 -6.36 -8.38 -2.05
C THR A 39 -5.03 -8.33 -2.79
N GLN A 40 -4.35 -9.46 -2.97
CA GLN A 40 -3.04 -9.51 -3.62
C GLN A 40 -3.14 -8.99 -5.06
N LEU A 41 -2.35 -7.97 -5.43
CA LEU A 41 -2.37 -7.36 -6.76
C LEU A 41 -2.14 -8.41 -7.85
N HIS A 42 -1.31 -9.41 -7.59
CA HIS A 42 -1.07 -10.52 -8.51
C HIS A 42 -2.35 -11.30 -8.87
N LEU A 43 -3.30 -11.41 -7.94
CA LEU A 43 -4.52 -12.23 -8.10
C LEU A 43 -5.73 -11.46 -8.63
N VAL A 44 -5.83 -10.15 -8.35
CA VAL A 44 -7.01 -9.37 -8.72
C VAL A 44 -7.11 -9.17 -10.25
N PRO A 45 -8.19 -9.59 -10.92
CA PRO A 45 -8.37 -9.32 -12.35
C PRO A 45 -8.54 -7.81 -12.63
N PRO A 46 -7.95 -7.25 -13.70
CA PRO A 46 -8.14 -5.84 -14.05
C PRO A 46 -9.59 -5.44 -14.38
N THR A 47 -10.44 -6.43 -14.65
CA THR A 47 -11.86 -6.28 -15.00
C THR A 47 -12.80 -6.60 -13.83
N ALA A 48 -12.27 -6.72 -12.60
CA ALA A 48 -13.09 -7.04 -11.44
C ALA A 48 -14.18 -5.95 -11.24
N PRO A 49 -15.45 -6.32 -11.06
CA PRO A 49 -16.58 -5.38 -11.13
C PRO A 49 -16.54 -4.29 -10.05
N TYR A 50 -15.93 -4.58 -8.89
CA TYR A 50 -15.78 -3.61 -7.81
C TYR A 50 -14.79 -2.48 -8.12
N LEU A 51 -13.99 -2.58 -9.19
CA LEU A 51 -13.07 -1.52 -9.62
C LEU A 51 -13.79 -0.34 -10.29
N GLN A 52 -14.99 -0.55 -10.81
CA GLN A 52 -15.76 0.51 -11.46
C GLN A 52 -16.17 1.57 -10.43
N ASN A 53 -15.90 2.86 -10.72
CA ASN A 53 -16.13 3.99 -9.81
C ASN A 53 -15.36 3.90 -8.48
N ALA A 54 -14.27 3.12 -8.42
CA ALA A 54 -13.56 2.88 -7.17
C ALA A 54 -12.56 3.98 -6.82
N HIS A 55 -12.38 4.21 -5.52
CA HIS A 55 -11.14 4.76 -4.97
C HIS A 55 -10.16 3.60 -4.77
N LEU A 56 -9.09 3.54 -5.55
CA LEU A 56 -8.12 2.46 -5.50
C LEU A 56 -7.06 2.73 -4.43
N LEU A 57 -6.85 1.77 -3.54
CA LEU A 57 -5.77 1.74 -2.57
C LEU A 57 -4.75 0.70 -3.01
N ILE A 58 -3.51 1.12 -3.22
CA ILE A 58 -2.37 0.24 -3.50
C ILE A 58 -1.47 0.23 -2.24
N ALA A 59 -1.46 -0.88 -1.51
CA ALA A 59 -0.76 -0.96 -0.23
C ALA A 59 0.50 -1.82 -0.29
N ALA A 60 1.60 -1.32 0.31
CA ALA A 60 2.71 -2.18 0.69
C ALA A 60 2.25 -3.21 1.72
N ASP A 61 2.66 -4.47 1.58
CA ASP A 61 2.25 -5.57 2.46
C ASP A 61 2.47 -5.31 3.94
N CYS A 62 3.54 -4.59 4.31
CA CYS A 62 3.85 -4.29 5.70
C CYS A 62 2.99 -3.17 6.30
N ALA A 63 2.36 -2.32 5.48
CA ALA A 63 1.68 -1.11 5.96
C ALA A 63 0.50 -1.41 6.89
N PRO A 64 -0.40 -2.37 6.59
CA PRO A 64 -1.49 -2.74 7.50
C PRO A 64 -1.02 -3.31 8.85
N PHE A 65 0.16 -3.94 8.88
CA PHE A 65 0.73 -4.50 10.11
C PHE A 65 1.45 -3.46 10.96
N ALA A 66 2.01 -2.42 10.32
CA ALA A 66 2.70 -1.34 11.01
C ALA A 66 1.74 -0.27 11.55
N TYR A 67 0.74 0.12 10.74
CA TYR A 67 -0.16 1.22 11.06
C TYR A 67 -1.48 0.70 11.65
N ALA A 68 -1.70 0.93 12.94
CA ALA A 68 -2.83 0.32 13.67
C ALA A 68 -4.22 0.70 13.10
N GLU A 69 -4.37 1.91 12.56
CA GLU A 69 -5.65 2.45 12.10
C GLU A 69 -5.90 2.21 10.60
N PHE A 70 -5.23 1.21 10.01
CA PHE A 70 -5.18 1.03 8.55
C PHE A 70 -6.56 0.77 7.92
N HIS A 71 -7.41 0.00 8.59
CA HIS A 71 -8.78 -0.22 8.13
C HIS A 71 -9.59 1.07 8.10
N ARG A 72 -9.46 1.90 9.14
CA ARG A 72 -10.20 3.15 9.29
C ARG A 72 -9.75 4.21 8.29
N ASP A 73 -8.44 4.41 8.17
CA ASP A 73 -7.88 5.56 7.46
C ASP A 73 -7.60 5.25 5.97
N PHE A 74 -7.40 3.98 5.60
CA PHE A 74 -7.05 3.60 4.23
C PHE A 74 -8.04 2.65 3.56
N ILE A 75 -8.48 1.56 4.21
CA ILE A 75 -9.36 0.58 3.55
C ILE A 75 -10.80 1.10 3.42
N LYS A 76 -11.29 1.84 4.41
CA LYS A 76 -12.66 2.36 4.43
C LYS A 76 -13.01 3.11 3.16
N GLY A 77 -14.00 2.60 2.44
CA GLY A 77 -14.51 3.21 1.21
C GLY A 77 -13.62 3.01 -0.02
N LYS A 78 -12.53 2.25 0.08
CA LYS A 78 -11.58 2.01 -1.02
C LYS A 78 -11.53 0.54 -1.41
N VAL A 79 -11.18 0.29 -2.67
CA VAL A 79 -10.80 -1.04 -3.17
C VAL A 79 -9.31 -1.20 -2.93
N LEU A 80 -8.94 -2.19 -2.13
CA LEU A 80 -7.55 -2.50 -1.78
C LEU A 80 -6.96 -3.53 -2.76
N VAL A 81 -5.77 -3.21 -3.27
CA VAL A 81 -4.78 -4.16 -3.76
C VAL A 81 -3.49 -4.04 -2.96
N ASN A 82 -2.82 -5.13 -2.63
CA ASN A 82 -1.53 -5.11 -1.93
C ASN A 82 -0.43 -5.82 -2.72
N ALA A 83 0.81 -5.36 -2.55
CA ALA A 83 2.00 -5.88 -3.20
C ALA A 83 3.28 -5.50 -2.44
N CYS A 84 4.36 -6.22 -2.69
CA CYS A 84 5.68 -5.98 -2.14
C CYS A 84 6.75 -6.04 -3.24
N PRO A 85 7.32 -4.90 -3.68
CA PRO A 85 8.32 -4.88 -4.75
C PRO A 85 9.61 -5.66 -4.44
N LYS A 86 9.84 -6.00 -3.18
CA LYS A 86 10.98 -6.79 -2.74
C LYS A 86 10.75 -8.30 -2.92
N LEU A 87 9.51 -8.76 -2.84
CA LEU A 87 9.16 -10.18 -2.75
C LEU A 87 8.45 -10.68 -4.02
N ASP A 88 7.70 -9.82 -4.67
CA ASP A 88 6.89 -10.18 -5.82
C ASP A 88 7.70 -10.18 -7.13
N ASP A 89 7.28 -10.98 -8.11
CA ASP A 89 7.59 -10.69 -9.51
C ASP A 89 6.73 -9.52 -9.97
N THR A 90 7.35 -8.33 -9.98
CA THR A 90 6.68 -7.07 -10.31
C THR A 90 6.62 -6.76 -11.79
N SER A 91 7.24 -7.58 -12.65
CA SER A 91 7.29 -7.35 -14.10
C SER A 91 5.92 -6.98 -14.72
N PRO A 92 4.79 -7.60 -14.33
CA PRO A 92 3.49 -7.27 -14.90
C PRO A 92 2.74 -6.12 -14.20
N TYR A 93 3.26 -5.54 -13.12
CA TYR A 93 2.44 -4.70 -12.23
C TYR A 93 2.06 -3.36 -12.82
N VAL A 94 2.93 -2.74 -13.61
CA VAL A 94 2.62 -1.47 -14.29
C VAL A 94 1.48 -1.70 -15.29
N ASP A 95 1.62 -2.68 -16.19
CA ASP A 95 0.59 -3.00 -17.19
C ASP A 95 -0.73 -3.40 -16.55
N LYS A 96 -0.67 -4.16 -15.45
CA LYS A 96 -1.86 -4.62 -14.74
C LYS A 96 -2.61 -3.45 -14.08
N LEU A 97 -1.89 -2.57 -13.40
CA LEU A 97 -2.47 -1.36 -12.81
C LEU A 97 -2.98 -0.40 -13.90
N ALA A 98 -2.24 -0.26 -15.01
CA ALA A 98 -2.67 0.56 -16.14
C ALA A 98 -3.99 0.03 -16.72
N ALA A 99 -4.12 -1.29 -16.88
CA ALA A 99 -5.35 -1.93 -17.33
C ALA A 99 -6.50 -1.76 -16.32
N MET A 100 -6.23 -1.83 -15.01
CA MET A 100 -7.23 -1.53 -13.98
C MET A 100 -7.73 -0.09 -14.10
N ILE A 101 -6.84 0.88 -14.33
CA ILE A 101 -7.21 2.28 -14.43
C ILE A 101 -7.90 2.59 -15.76
N ALA A 102 -7.39 2.05 -16.89
CA ALA A 102 -7.95 2.30 -18.21
C ALA A 102 -9.37 1.73 -18.36
N ASN A 103 -9.60 0.51 -17.89
CA ASN A 103 -10.86 -0.22 -18.09
C ASN A 103 -11.96 0.16 -17.09
N ASN A 104 -11.67 0.95 -16.06
CA ASN A 104 -12.60 1.29 -14.99
C ASN A 104 -12.56 2.79 -14.67
N ASP A 105 -13.66 3.37 -14.20
CA ASP A 105 -13.66 4.78 -13.79
C ASP A 105 -13.08 4.97 -12.38
N ILE A 106 -11.77 4.74 -12.25
CA ILE A 106 -11.04 4.96 -10.99
C ILE A 106 -11.07 6.44 -10.62
N GLN A 107 -11.65 6.74 -9.45
CA GLN A 107 -11.89 8.10 -8.98
C GLN A 107 -10.64 8.72 -8.32
N SER A 108 -9.82 7.89 -7.68
CA SER A 108 -8.52 8.29 -7.13
C SER A 108 -7.64 7.06 -6.89
N VAL A 109 -6.33 7.29 -6.80
CA VAL A 109 -5.35 6.29 -6.38
C VAL A 109 -4.64 6.79 -5.11
N THR A 110 -4.70 6.01 -4.04
CA THR A 110 -3.85 6.20 -2.86
C THR A 110 -2.82 5.08 -2.81
N VAL A 111 -1.55 5.41 -2.60
CA VAL A 111 -0.48 4.41 -2.42
C VAL A 111 0.10 4.54 -1.02
N THR A 112 -0.02 3.50 -0.20
CA THR A 112 0.62 3.46 1.13
C THR A 112 1.92 2.67 1.04
N ILE A 113 3.06 3.34 1.26
CA ILE A 113 4.39 2.72 1.27
C ILE A 113 5.02 2.79 2.65
N MET A 114 5.95 1.87 2.94
CA MET A 114 6.81 2.02 4.12
C MET A 114 7.95 2.99 3.81
N GLU A 115 8.50 3.68 4.83
CA GLU A 115 9.64 4.61 4.67
C GLU A 115 10.96 3.94 4.24
N VAL A 116 10.99 2.60 4.19
CA VAL A 116 12.14 1.84 3.70
C VAL A 116 12.25 1.88 2.17
N PRO A 117 13.47 1.87 1.61
CA PRO A 117 13.68 2.11 0.19
C PRO A 117 13.04 1.07 -0.73
N CYS A 118 12.85 -0.17 -0.26
CA CYS A 118 12.27 -1.23 -1.07
C CYS A 118 10.80 -1.01 -1.45
N CYS A 119 10.08 -0.12 -0.75
CA CYS A 119 8.69 0.20 -1.11
C CYS A 119 8.58 1.30 -2.19
N GLY A 120 9.68 1.93 -2.60
CA GLY A 120 9.68 2.99 -3.62
C GLY A 120 9.14 2.52 -4.98
N GLY A 121 9.29 1.24 -5.31
CA GLY A 121 8.76 0.64 -6.53
C GLY A 121 7.24 0.79 -6.68
N LEU A 122 6.47 0.66 -5.60
CA LEU A 122 5.00 0.80 -5.64
C LEU A 122 4.55 2.19 -6.09
N LYS A 123 5.21 3.24 -5.58
CA LYS A 123 4.97 4.62 -6.02
C LYS A 123 5.24 4.75 -7.52
N MET A 124 6.37 4.23 -7.98
CA MET A 124 6.72 4.29 -9.41
C MET A 124 5.70 3.54 -10.28
N PHE A 125 5.28 2.35 -9.85
CA PHE A 125 4.30 1.56 -10.60
C PHE A 125 2.97 2.30 -10.75
N ALA A 126 2.47 2.91 -9.68
CA ALA A 126 1.24 3.70 -9.74
C ALA A 126 1.36 4.91 -10.67
N GLN A 127 2.47 5.66 -10.59
CA GLN A 127 2.71 6.82 -11.46
C GLN A 127 2.77 6.43 -12.94
N GLN A 128 3.51 5.36 -13.26
CA GLN A 128 3.63 4.85 -14.62
C GLN A 128 2.29 4.30 -15.13
N ALA A 129 1.56 3.58 -14.28
CA ALA A 129 0.26 3.01 -14.63
C ALA A 129 -0.79 4.09 -14.95
N ILE A 130 -0.84 5.17 -14.16
CA ILE A 130 -1.72 6.33 -14.45
C ILE A 130 -1.33 6.93 -15.81
N ALA A 131 -0.05 7.24 -16.03
CA ALA A 131 0.41 7.80 -17.30
C ALA A 131 0.10 6.89 -18.50
N GLN A 132 0.32 5.58 -18.37
CA GLN A 132 0.06 4.58 -19.40
C GLN A 132 -1.44 4.34 -19.64
N SER A 133 -2.29 4.52 -18.63
CA SER A 133 -3.74 4.35 -18.75
C SER A 133 -4.41 5.40 -19.63
N GLY A 134 -3.73 6.54 -19.87
CA GLY A 134 -4.30 7.68 -20.57
C GLY A 134 -5.37 8.46 -19.79
N LYS A 135 -5.61 8.12 -18.51
CA LYS A 135 -6.53 8.83 -17.63
C LYS A 135 -5.80 9.82 -16.72
N ASP A 136 -6.46 10.92 -16.40
CA ASP A 136 -6.03 11.85 -15.37
C ASP A 136 -6.71 11.48 -14.05
N VAL A 137 -5.95 10.84 -13.14
CA VAL A 137 -6.46 10.32 -11.87
C VAL A 137 -5.66 10.91 -10.72
N PRO A 138 -6.31 11.53 -9.71
CA PRO A 138 -5.61 12.04 -8.53
C PRO A 138 -4.81 10.94 -7.83
N LEU A 139 -3.53 11.21 -7.57
CA LEU A 139 -2.60 10.30 -6.90
C LEU A 139 -2.13 10.87 -5.56
N GLU A 140 -2.38 10.13 -4.49
CA GLU A 140 -1.85 10.40 -3.15
C GLU A 140 -0.80 9.33 -2.78
N ILE A 141 0.37 9.76 -2.30
CA ILE A 141 1.38 8.85 -1.73
C ILE A 141 1.44 9.09 -0.23
N VAL A 142 1.27 8.04 0.54
CA VAL A 142 1.31 8.07 2.01
C VAL A 142 2.45 7.21 2.50
N VAL A 143 3.27 7.76 3.40
CA VAL A 143 4.46 7.09 3.92
C VAL A 143 4.24 6.69 5.36
N ILE A 144 4.34 5.38 5.62
CA ILE A 144 4.25 4.79 6.95
C ILE A 144 5.65 4.51 7.48
N GLY A 145 5.92 5.04 8.67
CA GLY A 145 7.13 4.78 9.41
C GLY A 145 7.22 3.34 9.85
N VAL A 146 8.43 2.84 9.94
CA VAL A 146 8.74 1.53 10.52
C VAL A 146 8.34 1.40 12.01
N ASP A 147 8.04 2.52 12.67
CA ASP A 147 7.50 2.63 14.02
C ASP A 147 5.96 2.64 14.06
N GLY A 148 5.31 2.58 12.89
CA GLY A 148 3.86 2.59 12.74
C GLY A 148 3.22 3.98 12.69
N GLN A 149 4.01 5.06 12.60
CA GLN A 149 3.50 6.42 12.49
C GLN A 149 3.40 6.88 11.03
N ARG A 150 2.38 7.69 10.70
CA ARG A 150 2.30 8.35 9.38
C ARG A 150 3.35 9.46 9.28
N ARG A 151 4.12 9.51 8.19
CA ARG A 151 5.14 10.55 7.92
C ARG A 151 4.59 11.68 7.04
N SER A 152 3.73 11.33 6.09
CA SER A 152 3.02 12.22 5.16
C SER A 152 1.85 11.45 4.58
#